data_AF-A0A9P8JN14-F1
#
_entry.id   AF-A0A9P8JN14-F1
#
_cell.length_a   1.000
_cell.length_b   1.000
_cell.length_c   1.000
_cell.angle_alpha   90.00
_cell.angle_beta   90.00
_cell.angle_gamma   90.00
#
_symmetry.space_group_name_H-M   'P 1'
#
loop_
_entity.id
_entity.type
_entity.pdbx_description
1 polymer ?
#
loop_
_entity_poly.entity_id
_entity_poly.type
_entity_poly.pdbx_seq_one_letter_code
_entity_poly.pdbx_strand_id
1 'polypeptide(L)'
;MQLFLINFILIAYYLFSFVRADMTTDAIHLQGLASNTADTIFASLNGTSYLFVDSMLYLADTVQRRGRLFHSELNLPVYQALQNLSSAVSTYGHDLTSHSLIQRNSTIRTLTTGSAIVNAQSAWANNQNYPGKRETLSWSG
;
A
#
# COMPACT_ATOMS: atom_id res chain seq x y z
N MET A 1 -22.25 11.27 68.33
CA MET A 1 -22.71 11.05 66.93
C MET A 1 -21.85 11.75 65.88
N GLN A 2 -21.29 12.93 66.17
CA GLN A 2 -20.50 13.71 65.20
C GLN A 2 -19.21 13.03 64.68
N LEU A 3 -18.44 12.33 65.53
CA LEU A 3 -17.23 11.61 65.09
C LEU A 3 -17.52 10.44 64.14
N PHE A 4 -18.62 9.71 64.35
CA PHE A 4 -19.01 8.60 63.49
C PHE A 4 -19.37 9.10 62.08
N LEU A 5 -20.11 10.21 62.01
CA LEU A 5 -20.49 10.82 60.75
C LEU A 5 -19.27 11.34 59.97
N ILE A 6 -18.30 11.97 60.65
CA ILE A 6 -17.06 12.45 60.03
C ILE A 6 -16.25 11.27 59.47
N ASN A 7 -16.05 10.20 60.24
CA ASN A 7 -15.34 9.01 59.76
C ASN A 7 -16.04 8.37 58.57
N PHE A 8 -17.37 8.29 58.59
CA PHE A 8 -18.15 7.74 57.48
C PHE A 8 -17.98 8.57 56.19
N ILE A 9 -18.03 9.90 56.29
CA ILE A 9 -17.83 10.81 55.15
C ILE A 9 -16.41 10.67 54.59
N LEU A 10 -15.39 10.58 55.44
CA LEU A 10 -14.00 10.40 55.01
C LEU A 10 -13.83 9.08 54.26
N ILE A 11 -14.35 7.97 54.80
CA ILE A 11 -14.27 6.66 54.15
C ILE A 11 -14.96 6.68 52.78
N ALA A 12 -16.17 7.26 52.69
CA ALA A 12 -16.91 7.37 51.44
C ALA A 12 -16.15 8.23 50.41
N TYR A 13 -15.54 9.34 50.84
CA TYR A 13 -14.70 10.18 50.00
C TYR A 13 -13.47 9.44 49.48
N TYR A 14 -12.74 8.74 50.35
CA TYR A 14 -11.57 7.95 49.95
C TYR A 14 -11.93 6.87 48.94
N LEU A 15 -13.00 6.10 49.17
CA LEU A 15 -13.46 5.07 48.24
C LEU A 15 -13.86 5.67 46.89
N PHE A 16 -14.61 6.78 46.89
CA PHE A 16 -15.00 7.45 45.65
C PHE A 16 -13.78 7.97 44.88
N SER A 17 -12.81 8.56 45.59
CA SER A 17 -11.57 9.06 44.97
C SER A 17 -10.71 7.93 44.39
N PHE A 18 -10.68 6.77 45.05
CA PHE A 18 -9.96 5.58 44.58
C PHE A 18 -10.58 5.01 43.31
N VAL A 19 -11.90 4.79 43.30
CA VAL A 19 -12.62 4.30 42.12
C VAL A 19 -12.46 5.26 40.94
N ARG A 20 -12.49 6.58 41.18
CA ARG A 20 -12.23 7.57 40.13
C ARG A 20 -10.81 7.48 39.59
N ALA A 21 -9.81 7.33 40.45
CA ALA A 21 -8.42 7.22 40.04
C ALA A 21 -8.16 5.97 39.18
N ASP A 22 -8.77 4.84 39.55
CA ASP A 22 -8.73 3.57 38.81
C ASP A 22 -9.28 3.74 37.39
N MET A 23 -10.51 4.25 37.27
CA MET A 23 -11.15 4.51 35.97
C MET A 23 -10.33 5.48 35.09
N THR A 24 -9.71 6.50 35.67
CA THR A 24 -8.85 7.42 34.90
C THR A 24 -7.57 6.77 34.42
N THR A 25 -6.98 5.89 35.23
CA THR A 25 -5.74 5.18 34.87
C THR A 25 -6.01 4.19 33.74
N ASP A 26 -7.10 3.44 33.83
CA ASP A 26 -7.53 2.51 32.79
C ASP A 26 -7.84 3.22 31.48
N ALA A 27 -8.53 4.36 31.53
CA ALA A 27 -8.81 5.17 30.34
C ALA A 27 -7.52 5.66 29.66
N ILE A 28 -6.52 6.10 30.44
CA ILE A 28 -5.22 6.53 29.92
C ILE A 28 -4.48 5.35 29.28
N HIS A 29 -4.48 4.18 29.93
CA HIS A 29 -3.82 2.97 29.41
C HIS A 29 -4.47 2.50 28.10
N LEU A 30 -5.80 2.49 28.03
CA LEU A 30 -6.54 2.12 26.83
C LEU A 30 -6.28 3.11 25.68
N GLN A 31 -6.24 4.41 25.98
CA GLN A 31 -5.90 5.44 24.99
C GLN A 31 -4.47 5.26 24.46
N GLY A 32 -3.50 4.98 25.33
CA GLY A 32 -2.13 4.70 24.94
C GLY A 32 -2.02 3.45 24.05
N LEU A 33 -2.71 2.37 24.40
CA LEU A 33 -2.74 1.15 23.59
C LEU A 33 -3.35 1.40 22.21
N ALA A 34 -4.47 2.14 22.14
CA ALA A 34 -5.11 2.50 20.87
C ALA A 34 -4.18 3.34 19.97
N SER A 35 -3.49 4.34 20.53
CA SER A 35 -2.53 5.16 19.78
C SER A 35 -1.37 4.33 19.23
N ASN A 36 -0.73 3.52 20.08
CA ASN A 36 0.40 2.67 19.68
C ASN A 36 0.00 1.65 18.61
N THR A 37 -1.22 1.10 18.71
CA THR A 37 -1.77 0.18 17.71
C THR A 37 -1.97 0.88 16.38
N ALA A 38 -2.54 2.10 16.38
CA ALA A 38 -2.71 2.90 15.17
C ALA A 38 -1.38 3.23 14.49
N ASP A 39 -0.37 3.64 15.27
CA ASP A 39 0.97 3.95 14.75
C ASP A 39 1.64 2.72 14.12
N THR A 40 1.52 1.56 14.78
CA THR A 40 2.05 0.29 14.26
C THR A 40 1.36 -0.12 12.97
N ILE A 41 0.03 -0.01 12.90
CA ILE A 41 -0.74 -0.31 11.68
C ILE A 41 -0.31 0.63 10.56
N PHE A 42 -0.22 1.94 10.82
CA PHE A 42 0.18 2.93 9.82
C PHE A 42 1.60 2.68 9.29
N ALA A 43 2.55 2.37 10.18
CA ALA A 43 3.91 2.00 9.79
C ALA A 43 3.93 0.72 8.93
N SER A 44 3.15 -0.29 9.32
CA SER A 44 3.05 -1.54 8.56
C SER A 44 2.47 -1.34 7.16
N LEU A 45 1.37 -0.58 7.04
CA LEU A 45 0.72 -0.27 5.77
C LEU A 45 1.66 0.49 4.83
N ASN A 46 2.42 1.45 5.38
CA ASN A 46 3.41 2.18 4.61
C ASN A 46 4.51 1.24 4.10
N GLY A 47 5.05 0.37 4.96
CA GLY A 47 6.05 -0.63 4.59
C GLY A 47 5.56 -1.60 3.52
N THR A 48 4.34 -2.14 3.66
CA THR A 48 3.72 -3.00 2.66
C THR A 48 3.49 -2.28 1.34
N SER A 49 3.07 -1.00 1.37
CA SER A 49 2.92 -0.18 0.17
C SER A 49 4.24 -0.01 -0.57
N TYR A 50 5.37 0.13 0.14
CA TYR A 50 6.69 0.21 -0.49
C TYR A 50 7.06 -1.09 -1.22
N LEU A 51 6.84 -2.24 -0.61
CA LEU A 51 7.10 -3.55 -1.24
C LEU A 51 6.22 -3.77 -2.46
N PHE A 52 4.94 -3.38 -2.37
CA PHE A 52 4.02 -3.42 -3.51
C PHE A 52 4.51 -2.56 -4.68
N VAL A 53 4.89 -1.32 -4.42
CA VAL A 53 5.44 -0.41 -5.46
C VAL A 53 6.67 -1.02 -6.12
N ASP A 54 7.61 -1.53 -5.33
CA ASP A 54 8.88 -2.07 -5.83
C ASP A 54 8.66 -3.29 -6.73
N SER A 55 7.82 -4.23 -6.27
CA SER A 55 7.45 -5.42 -7.05
C SER A 55 6.75 -5.07 -8.37
N MET A 56 5.89 -4.04 -8.39
CA MET A 56 5.25 -3.60 -9.63
C MET A 56 6.20 -2.87 -10.58
N LEU A 57 7.17 -2.10 -10.08
CA LEU A 57 8.21 -1.51 -10.92
C LEU A 57 9.09 -2.59 -11.55
N TYR A 58 9.46 -3.62 -10.77
CA TYR A 58 10.18 -4.78 -11.27
C TYR A 58 9.39 -5.54 -12.35
N LEU A 59 8.09 -5.76 -12.12
CA LEU A 59 7.19 -6.36 -13.10
C LEU A 59 7.14 -5.52 -14.38
N ALA A 60 6.93 -4.22 -14.26
CA ALA A 60 6.85 -3.31 -15.40
C ALA A 60 8.15 -3.33 -16.23
N ASP A 61 9.33 -3.26 -15.59
CA ASP A 61 10.62 -3.35 -16.28
C ASP A 61 10.78 -4.70 -16.99
N THR A 62 10.49 -5.80 -16.30
CA THR A 62 10.62 -7.16 -16.84
C THR A 62 9.71 -7.37 -18.05
N VAL A 63 8.45 -6.98 -17.95
CA VAL A 63 7.47 -7.12 -19.03
C VAL A 63 7.81 -6.18 -20.19
N GLN A 64 8.26 -4.96 -19.91
CA GLN A 64 8.71 -4.03 -20.93
C GLN A 64 9.91 -4.58 -21.71
N ARG A 65 10.92 -5.12 -21.01
CA ARG A 65 12.08 -5.75 -21.65
C ARG A 65 11.66 -6.92 -22.53
N ARG A 66 10.75 -7.76 -22.04
CA ARG A 66 10.24 -8.90 -22.82
C ARG A 66 9.52 -8.44 -24.10
N GLY A 67 8.63 -7.45 -24.01
CA GLY A 67 7.88 -6.92 -25.17
C GLY A 67 8.75 -6.21 -26.22
N ARG A 68 9.95 -5.77 -25.85
CA ARG A 68 10.92 -5.14 -26.79
C ARG A 68 11.79 -6.16 -27.54
N LEU A 69 11.80 -7.41 -27.12
CA LEU A 69 12.59 -8.48 -27.73
C LEU A 69 11.72 -9.33 -28.66
N PHE A 70 12.35 -10.18 -29.47
CA PHE A 70 11.58 -11.22 -30.15
C PHE A 70 11.00 -12.20 -29.11
N HIS A 71 9.71 -12.45 -29.19
CA HIS A 71 8.99 -13.28 -28.23
C HIS A 71 7.88 -14.08 -28.93
N SER A 72 7.38 -15.15 -28.29
CA SER A 72 6.37 -16.05 -28.85
C SER A 72 4.96 -15.77 -28.28
N GLU A 73 4.90 -15.05 -27.18
CA GLU A 73 3.70 -14.73 -26.40
C GLU A 73 2.83 -13.72 -27.12
N LEU A 74 1.52 -13.99 -27.24
CA LEU A 74 0.57 -13.11 -27.92
C LEU A 74 0.57 -11.69 -27.33
N ASN A 75 0.70 -10.68 -28.20
CA ASN A 75 0.77 -9.28 -27.80
C ASN A 75 -0.54 -8.75 -27.18
N LEU A 76 -1.67 -9.04 -27.81
CA LEU A 76 -2.97 -8.49 -27.42
C LEU A 76 -3.39 -8.86 -25.97
N PRO A 77 -3.31 -10.13 -25.54
CA PRO A 77 -3.62 -10.49 -24.15
C PRO A 77 -2.71 -9.79 -23.13
N VAL A 78 -1.42 -9.65 -23.42
CA VAL A 78 -0.47 -8.99 -22.50
C VAL A 78 -0.74 -7.50 -22.42
N TYR A 79 -1.00 -6.85 -23.56
CA TYR A 79 -1.42 -5.45 -23.62
C TYR A 79 -2.68 -5.19 -22.78
N GLN A 80 -3.71 -6.03 -22.93
CA GLN A 80 -4.95 -5.92 -22.17
C GLN A 80 -4.75 -6.16 -20.67
N ALA A 81 -3.92 -7.15 -20.30
CA ALA A 81 -3.58 -7.41 -18.90
C ALA A 81 -2.88 -6.20 -18.25
N LEU A 82 -1.92 -5.59 -18.95
CA LEU A 82 -1.22 -4.40 -18.48
C LEU A 82 -2.14 -3.18 -18.38
N GLN A 83 -3.11 -3.04 -19.29
CA GLN A 83 -4.13 -2.01 -19.23
C GLN A 83 -5.03 -2.15 -18.00
N ASN A 84 -5.52 -3.36 -17.73
CA ASN A 84 -6.36 -3.62 -16.56
C ASN A 84 -5.56 -3.44 -15.26
N LEU A 85 -4.29 -3.86 -15.26
CA LEU A 85 -3.39 -3.68 -14.13
C LEU A 85 -3.12 -2.21 -13.84
N SER A 86 -2.81 -1.39 -14.86
CA SER A 86 -2.55 0.04 -14.65
C SER A 86 -3.78 0.76 -14.10
N SER A 87 -4.98 0.41 -14.57
CA SER A 87 -6.25 0.90 -14.02
C SER A 87 -6.39 0.51 -12.55
N ALA A 88 -6.17 -0.77 -12.21
CA ALA A 88 -6.30 -1.26 -10.85
C ALA A 88 -5.28 -0.60 -9.88
N VAL A 89 -4.03 -0.42 -10.30
CA VAL A 89 -2.99 0.27 -9.50
C VAL A 89 -3.36 1.74 -9.28
N SER A 90 -3.94 2.41 -10.29
CA SER A 90 -4.40 3.78 -10.16
C SER A 90 -5.55 3.91 -9.16
N THR A 91 -6.55 3.01 -9.24
CA THR A 91 -7.67 2.98 -8.29
C THR A 91 -7.17 2.70 -6.87
N TYR A 92 -6.30 1.71 -6.70
CA TYR A 92 -5.69 1.38 -5.41
C TYR A 92 -4.94 2.57 -4.80
N GLY A 93 -4.12 3.28 -5.60
CA GLY A 93 -3.42 4.48 -5.15
C GLY A 93 -4.36 5.61 -4.73
N HIS A 94 -5.49 5.77 -5.44
CA HIS A 94 -6.54 6.73 -5.10
C HIS A 94 -7.23 6.37 -3.78
N ASP A 95 -7.60 5.10 -3.60
CA ASP A 95 -8.29 4.61 -2.40
C ASP A 95 -7.41 4.75 -1.15
N LEU A 96 -6.13 4.37 -1.24
CA LEU A 96 -5.20 4.53 -0.12
C LEU A 96 -4.97 6.00 0.27
N THR A 97 -4.98 6.89 -0.71
CA THR A 97 -4.79 8.33 -0.47
C THR A 97 -6.05 8.97 0.10
N SER A 98 -7.22 8.64 -0.42
CA SER A 98 -8.51 9.18 0.06
C SER A 98 -8.79 8.82 1.52
N HIS A 99 -8.38 7.62 1.94
CA HIS A 99 -8.50 7.17 3.33
C HIS A 99 -7.31 7.58 4.22
N SER A 100 -6.34 8.35 3.71
CA SER A 100 -5.12 8.74 4.43
C SER A 100 -4.38 7.56 5.07
N LEU A 101 -4.43 6.38 4.43
CA LEU A 101 -3.85 5.13 4.93
C LEU A 101 -2.35 5.00 4.66
N ILE A 102 -1.83 5.84 3.76
CA ILE A 102 -0.42 5.87 3.37
C ILE A 102 0.09 7.31 3.34
N GLN A 103 1.41 7.46 3.46
CA GLN A 103 2.07 8.75 3.31
C GLN A 103 2.02 9.24 1.86
N ARG A 104 2.05 10.57 1.67
CA ARG A 104 2.08 11.22 0.35
C ARG A 104 3.22 10.71 -0.56
N ASN A 105 4.36 10.35 0.02
CA ASN A 105 5.49 9.78 -0.72
C ASN A 105 5.15 8.42 -1.35
N SER A 106 4.38 7.60 -0.63
CA SER A 106 3.90 6.29 -1.10
C SER A 106 2.83 6.44 -2.18
N THR A 107 1.99 7.48 -2.10
CA THR A 107 1.06 7.87 -3.17
C THR A 107 1.80 8.21 -4.47
N ILE A 108 2.79 9.12 -4.41
CA ILE A 108 3.56 9.53 -5.59
C ILE A 108 4.23 8.32 -6.24
N ARG A 109 4.83 7.44 -5.43
CA ARG A 109 5.44 6.21 -5.92
C ARG A 109 4.45 5.28 -6.61
N THR A 110 3.24 5.13 -6.08
CA THR A 110 2.16 4.34 -6.69
C THR A 110 1.74 4.89 -8.06
N LEU A 111 1.67 6.22 -8.20
CA LEU A 111 1.40 6.87 -9.49
C LEU A 111 2.55 6.66 -10.49
N THR A 112 3.80 6.74 -10.04
CA THR A 112 4.99 6.42 -10.86
C THR A 112 4.95 4.98 -11.34
N THR A 113 4.55 4.04 -10.47
CA THR A 113 4.35 2.63 -10.82
C THR A 113 3.28 2.47 -11.92
N GLY A 114 2.13 3.15 -11.79
CA GLY A 114 1.10 3.15 -12.84
C GLY A 114 1.65 3.60 -14.19
N SER A 115 2.47 4.66 -14.20
CA SER A 115 3.13 5.15 -15.42
C SER A 115 4.13 4.14 -15.99
N ALA A 116 4.87 3.44 -15.15
CA ALA A 116 5.80 2.38 -15.58
C ALA A 116 5.05 1.21 -16.25
N ILE A 117 3.88 0.83 -15.74
CA ILE A 117 3.05 -0.22 -16.33
C ILE A 117 2.51 0.21 -17.70
N VAL A 118 2.11 1.48 -17.87
CA VAL A 118 1.70 2.04 -19.18
C VAL A 118 2.87 2.04 -20.16
N ASN A 119 4.08 2.36 -19.70
CA ASN A 119 5.27 2.25 -20.53
C ASN A 119 5.55 0.80 -20.94
N ALA A 120 5.37 -0.16 -20.03
CA ALA A 120 5.46 -1.58 -20.35
C ALA A 120 4.40 -1.97 -21.38
N GLN A 121 3.14 -1.54 -21.22
CA GLN A 121 2.05 -1.77 -22.16
C GLN A 121 2.41 -1.31 -23.58
N SER A 122 3.06 -0.16 -23.72
CA SER A 122 3.49 0.37 -25.02
C SER A 122 4.46 -0.55 -25.76
N ALA A 123 5.29 -1.33 -25.05
CA ALA A 123 6.20 -2.29 -25.66
C ALA A 123 5.45 -3.44 -26.35
N TRP A 124 4.26 -3.78 -25.87
CA TRP A 124 3.40 -4.85 -26.40
C TRP A 124 2.36 -4.33 -27.40
N ALA A 125 2.33 -3.03 -27.69
CA ALA A 125 1.43 -2.45 -28.68
C ALA A 125 1.84 -2.82 -30.11
N ASN A 126 3.13 -3.10 -30.34
CA ASN A 126 3.67 -3.43 -31.65
C ASN A 126 3.96 -4.93 -31.75
N ASN A 127 3.52 -5.56 -32.83
CA ASN A 127 3.64 -7.00 -33.00
C ASN A 127 5.08 -7.38 -33.42
N GLN A 128 5.96 -7.61 -32.44
CA GLN A 128 7.33 -8.11 -32.67
C GLN A 128 7.37 -9.61 -33.01
N ASN A 129 6.23 -10.32 -32.90
CA ASN A 129 6.13 -11.78 -33.00
C ASN A 129 5.99 -12.32 -34.41
N TYR A 130 6.18 -11.50 -35.46
CA TYR A 130 5.93 -11.98 -36.80
C TYR A 130 6.93 -13.08 -37.18
N PRO A 131 6.48 -14.31 -37.50
CA PRO A 131 7.35 -15.42 -37.90
C PRO A 131 8.10 -15.18 -39.22
N GLY A 132 7.86 -14.06 -39.91
CA GLY A 132 8.55 -13.65 -41.13
C GLY A 132 9.65 -12.59 -40.95
N LYS A 133 9.88 -12.06 -39.73
CA LYS A 133 10.92 -11.05 -39.44
C LYS A 133 12.19 -11.65 -38.83
N ARG A 134 12.51 -12.91 -39.14
CA ARG A 134 13.91 -13.31 -39.06
C ARG A 134 14.64 -12.44 -40.09
N GLU A 135 15.43 -11.47 -39.64
CA GLU A 135 16.49 -10.92 -40.46
C GLU A 135 17.37 -12.10 -40.86
N THR A 136 17.09 -12.67 -42.02
CA THR A 136 18.08 -13.46 -42.73
C THR A 136 19.18 -12.47 -43.06
N LEU A 137 20.21 -12.42 -42.21
CA LEU A 137 21.50 -11.87 -42.55
C LEU A 137 21.96 -12.62 -43.81
N SER A 138 21.60 -12.09 -44.98
CA SER A 138 22.17 -12.53 -46.25
C SER A 138 23.58 -11.98 -46.27
N TRP A 139 24.52 -12.77 -45.77
CA TRP A 139 25.93 -12.49 -45.93
C TRP A 139 26.26 -12.65 -47.42
N SER A 140 26.37 -11.52 -48.12
CA SER A 140 27.00 -11.44 -49.44
C SER A 140 28.47 -11.10 -49.21
N GLY A 141 29.28 -12.11 -49.01
CA GLY A 141 30.74 -12.04 -48.88
C GLY A 141 31.35 -13.33 -49.41
#